data_AF-A0A2G5HKV1-F1
#
_entry.id   AF-A0A2G5HKV1-F1
#
_cell.length_a   1.000
_cell.length_b   1.000
_cell.length_c   1.000
_cell.angle_alpha   90.00
_cell.angle_beta   90.00
_cell.angle_gamma   90.00
#
_symmetry.space_group_name_H-M   'P 1'
#
loop_
_entity.id
_entity.type
_entity.pdbx_description
1 polymer ?
#
loop_
_entity_poly.entity_id
_entity_poly.type
_entity_poly.pdbx_seq_one_letter_code
_entity_poly.pdbx_strand_id
1 'polypeptide(L)'
;MESCSSFFLPRMVGYSNATYLLATGKRFPADSKVLDGLFAELLPKPEDVFPRAVELAGDILQNVSPMAIHLNRQLIWRNGGSAEAAHLTDSPLLADMFGGNDHAAFKAAFFKKQLPNFQDSLTRNAPRIYPWWEEVSIKSPPQGVSSNLSKL
;
A
#
# COMPACT_ATOMS: atom_id res chain seq x y z
N MET A 1 1.64 -9.67 20.67
CA MET A 1 1.72 -9.76 19.20
C MET A 1 0.35 -10.13 18.69
N GLU A 2 -0.46 -9.11 18.49
CA GLU A 2 -1.81 -9.18 17.93
C GLU A 2 -1.89 -8.32 16.66
N SER A 3 -3.04 -8.32 15.97
CA SER A 3 -3.34 -7.42 14.85
C SER A 3 -2.27 -7.41 13.74
N CYS A 4 -1.72 -8.57 13.39
CA CYS A 4 -0.68 -8.75 12.37
C CYS A 4 0.65 -8.01 12.67
N SER A 5 0.90 -7.61 13.92
CA SER A 5 2.14 -6.92 14.32
C SER A 5 3.42 -7.73 14.04
N SER A 6 3.35 -9.06 14.05
CA SER A 6 4.45 -9.95 13.62
C SER A 6 4.87 -9.80 12.17
N PHE A 7 3.98 -9.28 11.32
CA PHE A 7 4.27 -9.01 9.93
C PHE A 7 4.70 -7.56 9.71
N PHE A 8 3.94 -6.59 10.22
CA PHE A 8 4.15 -5.17 9.89
C PHE A 8 5.27 -4.52 10.69
N LEU A 9 5.37 -4.78 12.00
CA LEU A 9 6.33 -4.06 12.86
C LEU A 9 7.78 -4.25 12.38
N PRO A 10 8.28 -5.47 12.10
CA PRO A 10 9.64 -5.65 11.59
C PRO A 10 9.89 -5.00 10.23
N ARG A 11 8.85 -4.80 9.41
CA ARG A 11 8.95 -4.14 8.11
C ARG A 11 9.02 -2.61 8.23
N MET A 12 8.47 -2.04 9.31
CA MET A 12 8.49 -0.59 9.55
C MET A 12 9.78 -0.15 10.24
N VAL A 13 10.18 -0.82 11.32
CA VAL A 13 11.32 -0.39 12.16
C VAL A 13 12.54 -1.30 12.07
N GLY A 14 12.48 -2.37 11.27
CA GLY A 14 13.52 -3.40 11.19
C GLY A 14 13.42 -4.47 12.28
N TYR A 15 13.97 -5.65 12.02
CA TYR A 15 13.90 -6.80 12.93
C TYR A 15 14.53 -6.53 14.30
N SER A 16 15.68 -5.84 14.34
CA SER A 16 16.38 -5.52 15.59
C SER A 16 15.53 -4.65 16.53
N ASN A 17 15.02 -3.52 16.03
CA ASN A 17 14.17 -2.64 16.82
C ASN A 17 12.86 -3.32 17.21
N ALA A 18 12.24 -4.08 16.29
CA ALA A 18 11.03 -4.85 16.59
C ALA A 18 11.26 -5.84 17.74
N THR A 19 12.35 -6.61 17.73
CA THR A 19 12.70 -7.52 18.82
C THR A 19 12.91 -6.78 20.13
N TYR A 20 13.63 -5.66 20.12
CA TYR A 20 13.88 -4.87 21.32
C TYR A 20 12.60 -4.27 21.92
N LEU A 21 11.72 -3.70 21.09
CA LEU A 21 10.41 -3.18 21.50
C LEU A 21 9.58 -4.27 22.20
N LEU A 22 9.51 -5.45 21.59
CA LEU A 22 8.69 -6.56 22.07
C LEU A 22 9.25 -7.23 23.33
N ALA A 23 10.58 -7.34 23.43
CA ALA A 23 11.22 -7.94 24.58
C ALA A 23 11.15 -7.04 25.83
N THR A 24 11.15 -5.71 25.64
CA THR A 24 11.18 -4.76 26.76
C THR A 24 9.80 -4.24 27.17
N GLY A 25 8.84 -4.16 26.24
CA GLY A 25 7.52 -3.57 26.50
C GLY A 25 7.56 -2.10 26.94
N LYS A 26 8.69 -1.41 26.73
CA LYS A 26 8.89 -0.02 27.15
C LYS A 26 8.13 0.95 26.25
N ARG A 27 7.77 2.10 26.82
CA ARG A 27 7.21 3.24 26.07
C ARG A 27 8.35 4.15 25.63
N PHE A 28 8.25 4.66 24.41
CA PHE A 28 9.24 5.55 23.81
C PHE A 28 8.55 6.82 23.31
N PRO A 29 9.22 7.99 23.39
CA PRO A 29 8.76 9.19 22.71
C PRO A 29 8.79 8.97 21.18
N ALA A 30 7.99 9.73 20.44
CA ALA A 30 7.78 9.53 19.01
C ALA A 30 9.04 9.77 18.15
N ASP A 31 9.97 10.58 18.64
CA ASP A 31 11.26 10.90 18.03
C ASP A 31 12.37 9.89 18.39
N SER A 32 12.03 8.82 19.11
CA SER A 32 13.01 7.81 19.49
C SER A 32 13.48 7.00 18.27
N LYS A 33 14.80 6.83 18.15
CA LYS A 33 15.44 6.04 17.08
C LYS A 33 14.89 4.62 16.89
N VAL A 34 14.34 4.03 17.96
CA VAL A 34 13.73 2.69 17.89
C VAL A 34 12.43 2.68 17.08
N LEU A 35 11.80 3.84 16.90
CA LEU A 35 10.59 4.07 16.12
C LEU A 35 10.87 4.69 14.75
N ASP A 36 12.14 4.82 14.34
CA ASP A 36 12.51 5.33 13.02
C ASP A 36 11.83 4.49 11.92
N GLY A 37 11.11 5.16 11.02
CA GLY A 37 10.32 4.53 9.96
C GLY A 37 8.85 4.25 10.31
N LEU A 38 8.41 4.49 11.55
CA LEU A 38 6.99 4.32 11.94
C LEU A 38 6.11 5.53 11.59
N PHE A 39 6.64 6.73 11.75
CA PHE A 39 5.92 7.99 11.47
C PHE A 39 6.45 8.64 10.20
N ALA A 40 5.56 9.12 9.35
CA ALA A 40 5.93 9.83 8.12
C ALA A 40 6.53 11.22 8.40
N GLU A 41 5.97 11.93 9.39
CA GLU A 41 6.44 13.22 9.86
C GLU A 41 6.08 13.40 11.34
N LEU A 42 6.86 14.22 12.05
CA LEU A 42 6.57 14.63 13.42
C LEU A 42 6.32 16.14 13.43
N LEU A 43 5.32 16.57 14.21
CA LEU A 43 5.00 17.98 14.37
C LEU A 43 5.28 18.45 15.80
N PRO A 44 5.64 19.73 16.01
CA PRO A 44 5.97 20.24 17.32
C PRO A 44 4.80 20.22 18.31
N LYS A 45 3.55 20.37 17.81
CA LYS A 45 2.36 20.45 18.65
C LYS A 45 1.28 19.45 18.22
N PRO A 46 0.55 18.85 19.17
CA PRO A 46 -0.53 17.90 18.86
C PRO A 46 -1.65 18.48 17.99
N GLU A 47 -2.00 19.75 18.19
CA GLU A 47 -3.07 20.42 17.44
C GLU A 47 -2.78 20.57 15.95
N ASP A 48 -1.51 20.51 15.54
CA ASP A 48 -1.09 20.66 14.14
C ASP A 48 -1.28 19.36 13.32
N VAL A 49 -1.42 18.21 13.99
CA VAL A 49 -1.44 16.88 13.35
C VAL A 49 -2.64 16.71 12.42
N PHE A 50 -3.83 17.07 12.89
CA PHE A 50 -5.04 16.89 12.09
C PHE A 50 -5.10 17.84 10.88
N PRO A 51 -4.85 19.17 11.02
CA PRO A 51 -4.74 20.07 9.87
C PRO A 51 -3.74 19.59 8.83
N ARG A 52 -2.56 19.13 9.29
CA ARG A 52 -1.51 18.64 8.39
C ARG A 52 -1.91 17.37 7.64
N ALA A 53 -2.58 16.43 8.31
CA ALA A 53 -3.10 15.22 7.66
C ALA A 53 -4.15 15.54 6.59
N VAL A 54 -5.02 16.53 6.85
CA VAL A 54 -6.02 16.99 5.88
C VAL A 54 -5.36 17.68 4.68
N GLU A 55 -4.34 18.51 4.92
CA GLU A 55 -3.55 19.14 3.87
C GLU A 55 -2.90 18.09 2.94
N LEU A 56 -2.23 17.09 3.53
CA LEU A 56 -1.61 15.99 2.79
C LEU A 56 -2.64 15.18 1.99
N ALA A 57 -3.81 14.90 2.57
CA ALA A 57 -4.89 14.23 1.85
C ALA A 57 -5.40 15.07 0.67
N GLY A 58 -5.50 16.40 0.85
CA GLY A 58 -5.86 17.34 -0.22
C GLY A 58 -4.86 17.33 -1.36
N ASP A 59 -3.56 17.37 -1.06
CA ASP A 59 -2.48 17.29 -2.05
C ASP A 59 -2.55 15.98 -2.87
N ILE A 60 -2.72 14.84 -2.18
CA ILE A 60 -2.87 13.53 -2.85
C ILE A 60 -4.09 13.52 -3.77
N LEU A 61 -5.25 13.99 -3.31
CA LEU A 61 -6.49 14.00 -4.09
C LEU A 61 -6.44 14.92 -5.32
N GLN A 62 -5.67 16.01 -5.25
CA GLN A 62 -5.52 16.95 -6.36
C GLN A 62 -4.52 16.47 -7.41
N ASN A 63 -3.43 15.82 -6.98
CA ASN A 63 -2.27 15.58 -7.82
C ASN A 63 -2.11 14.12 -8.28
N VAL A 64 -2.79 13.16 -7.64
CA VAL A 64 -2.55 11.73 -7.86
C VAL A 64 -3.81 11.03 -8.40
N SER A 65 -3.64 10.24 -9.47
CA SER A 65 -4.71 9.37 -9.99
C SER A 65 -5.14 8.37 -8.90
N PRO A 66 -6.45 8.28 -8.57
CA PRO A 66 -6.97 7.30 -7.62
C PRO A 66 -6.66 5.85 -8.03
N MET A 67 -6.69 5.56 -9.33
CA MET A 67 -6.31 4.25 -9.86
C MET A 67 -4.82 3.98 -9.67
N ALA A 68 -3.96 4.96 -9.98
CA ALA A 68 -2.52 4.81 -9.82
C ALA A 68 -2.11 4.58 -8.36
N ILE A 69 -2.61 5.38 -7.40
CA ILE A 69 -2.26 5.21 -5.98
C ILE A 69 -2.74 3.88 -5.43
N HIS A 70 -3.93 3.42 -5.85
CA HIS A 70 -4.42 2.09 -5.47
C HIS A 70 -3.50 0.99 -5.98
N LEU A 71 -3.19 0.98 -7.28
CA LEU A 71 -2.36 -0.04 -7.89
C LEU A 71 -0.94 -0.05 -7.31
N ASN A 72 -0.33 1.13 -7.10
CA ASN A 72 0.97 1.24 -6.44
C ASN A 72 0.94 0.66 -5.02
N ARG A 73 -0.11 0.94 -4.24
CA ARG A 73 -0.27 0.34 -2.91
C ARG A 73 -0.38 -1.19 -3.00
N GLN A 74 -1.14 -1.72 -3.95
CA GLN A 74 -1.22 -3.18 -4.12
C GLN A 74 0.11 -3.77 -4.58
N LEU A 75 0.85 -3.12 -5.48
CA LEU A 75 2.16 -3.57 -5.94
C LEU A 75 3.17 -3.67 -4.79
N ILE A 76 3.15 -2.72 -3.85
CA ILE A 76 3.99 -2.75 -2.64
C ILE A 76 3.61 -3.93 -1.74
N TRP A 77 2.31 -4.08 -1.43
CA TRP A 77 1.86 -5.03 -0.41
C TRP A 77 1.61 -6.45 -0.92
N ARG A 78 1.43 -6.62 -2.23
CA ARG A 78 1.21 -7.89 -2.93
C ARG A 78 2.37 -8.21 -3.88
N ASN A 79 3.57 -7.72 -3.57
CA ASN A 79 4.79 -8.01 -4.33
C ASN A 79 5.15 -9.50 -4.23
N GLY A 80 5.61 -10.10 -5.33
CA GLY A 80 6.11 -11.48 -5.38
C GLY A 80 7.46 -11.71 -4.67
N GLY A 81 8.01 -10.73 -3.96
CA GLY A 81 9.13 -10.90 -3.04
C GLY A 81 10.53 -10.97 -3.68
N SER A 82 10.63 -10.74 -4.99
CA SER A 82 11.89 -10.60 -5.72
C SER A 82 11.76 -9.51 -6.79
N ALA A 83 12.88 -8.96 -7.25
CA ALA A 83 12.88 -7.97 -8.33
C ALA A 83 12.25 -8.54 -9.62
N GLU A 84 12.54 -9.80 -9.94
CA GLU A 84 11.97 -10.48 -11.12
C GLU A 84 10.45 -10.63 -10.99
N ALA A 85 9.95 -11.11 -9.84
CA ALA A 85 8.52 -11.27 -9.64
C ALA A 85 7.77 -9.92 -9.61
N ALA A 86 8.41 -8.87 -9.08
CA ALA A 86 7.88 -7.51 -9.17
C ALA A 86 7.79 -7.05 -10.62
N HIS A 87 8.86 -7.22 -11.41
CA HIS A 87 8.92 -6.83 -12.82
C HIS A 87 7.84 -7.51 -13.67
N LEU A 88 7.68 -8.83 -13.51
CA LEU A 88 6.67 -9.61 -14.22
C LEU A 88 5.24 -9.15 -13.93
N THR A 89 5.03 -8.54 -12.76
CA THR A 89 3.72 -8.01 -12.34
C THR A 89 3.53 -6.55 -12.75
N ASP A 90 4.51 -5.69 -12.48
CA ASP A 90 4.38 -4.24 -12.67
C ASP A 90 4.43 -3.82 -14.14
N SER A 91 5.14 -4.55 -14.98
CA SER A 91 5.36 -4.18 -16.39
C SER A 91 4.09 -4.24 -17.24
N PRO A 92 3.27 -5.31 -17.22
CA PRO A 92 1.99 -5.31 -17.91
C PRO A 92 1.00 -4.28 -17.33
N LEU A 93 1.01 -4.07 -16.01
CA LEU A 93 0.17 -3.03 -15.37
C LEU A 93 0.57 -1.64 -15.83
N LEU A 94 1.86 -1.34 -15.87
CA LEU A 94 2.39 -0.06 -16.32
C LEU A 94 2.05 0.20 -17.79
N ALA A 95 2.15 -0.82 -18.65
CA ALA A 95 1.74 -0.73 -20.05
C ALA A 95 0.25 -0.39 -20.19
N ASP A 96 -0.63 -1.03 -19.40
CA ASP A 96 -2.06 -0.74 -19.38
C ASP A 96 -2.34 0.70 -18.88
N MET A 97 -1.65 1.11 -17.81
CA MET A 97 -1.76 2.46 -17.25
C MET A 97 -1.31 3.55 -18.24
N PHE A 98 -0.26 3.31 -19.02
CA PHE A 98 0.18 4.25 -20.07
C PHE A 98 -0.86 4.38 -21.20
N GLY A 99 -1.63 3.33 -21.47
CA GLY A 99 -2.74 3.36 -22.42
C GLY A 99 -4.03 3.98 -21.88
N GLY A 100 -4.12 4.24 -20.56
CA GLY A 100 -5.33 4.70 -19.88
C GLY A 100 -5.67 6.19 -20.06
N ASN A 101 -6.91 6.54 -19.70
CA ASN A 101 -7.40 7.92 -19.84
C ASN A 101 -6.70 8.85 -18.84
N ASP A 102 -6.40 8.37 -17.64
CA ASP A 102 -5.71 9.16 -16.61
C ASP A 102 -4.30 9.58 -17.08
N HIS A 103 -3.59 8.72 -17.81
CA HIS A 103 -2.30 9.08 -18.39
C HIS A 103 -2.44 10.15 -19.49
N ALA A 104 -3.47 10.06 -20.33
CA ALA A 104 -3.78 11.10 -21.32
C ALA A 104 -4.15 12.44 -20.65
N ALA A 105 -4.98 12.40 -19.60
CA ALA A 105 -5.37 13.56 -18.82
C ALA A 105 -4.16 14.22 -18.14
N PHE A 106 -3.27 13.42 -17.55
CA PHE A 106 -2.00 13.88 -16.98
C PHE A 106 -1.15 14.61 -18.02
N LYS A 107 -0.90 13.98 -19.19
CA LYS A 107 -0.11 14.62 -20.26
C LYS A 107 -0.70 15.94 -20.70
N ALA A 108 -2.01 15.98 -20.94
CA ALA A 108 -2.70 17.20 -21.36
C ALA A 108 -2.60 18.30 -20.30
N ALA A 109 -2.78 17.96 -19.03
CA ALA A 109 -2.69 18.89 -17.91
C ALA A 109 -1.27 19.42 -17.71
N PHE A 110 -0.25 18.57 -17.85
CA PHE A 110 1.16 18.94 -17.77
C PHE A 110 1.52 20.02 -18.80
N PHE A 111 1.19 19.82 -20.08
CA PHE A 111 1.48 20.81 -21.13
C PHE A 111 0.67 22.10 -20.98
N LYS A 112 -0.54 22.02 -20.42
CA LYS A 112 -1.40 23.18 -20.13
C LYS A 112 -1.09 23.87 -18.80
N LYS A 113 -0.17 23.34 -17.98
CA LYS A 113 0.15 23.83 -16.63
C LYS A 113 -1.09 23.99 -15.75
N GLN A 114 -1.96 23.00 -15.77
CA GLN A 114 -3.19 22.96 -14.97
C GLN A 114 -3.28 21.64 -14.19
N LEU A 115 -4.25 21.55 -13.28
CA LEU A 115 -4.51 20.30 -12.57
C LEU A 115 -5.11 19.22 -13.50
N PRO A 116 -4.67 17.96 -13.40
CA PRO A 116 -5.29 16.86 -14.12
C PRO A 116 -6.68 16.52 -13.58
N ASN A 117 -7.56 16.07 -14.46
CA ASN A 117 -8.86 15.53 -14.07
C ASN A 117 -8.85 14.02 -14.29
N PHE A 118 -8.58 13.26 -13.23
CA PHE A 118 -8.54 11.81 -13.26
C PHE A 118 -9.95 11.22 -13.12
N GLN A 119 -10.30 10.27 -13.97
CA GLN A 119 -11.65 9.70 -14.09
C GLN A 119 -11.64 8.17 -14.13
N ASP A 120 -10.45 7.57 -14.26
CA ASP A 120 -10.34 6.13 -14.28
C ASP A 120 -10.67 5.53 -12.90
N SER A 121 -11.36 4.38 -12.94
CA SER A 121 -11.73 3.61 -11.76
C SER A 121 -11.53 2.13 -12.03
N LEU A 122 -11.20 1.35 -11.00
CA LEU A 122 -11.04 -0.11 -11.13
C LEU A 122 -12.28 -0.80 -11.70
N THR A 123 -13.47 -0.33 -11.35
CA THR A 123 -14.74 -0.91 -11.83
C THR A 123 -14.94 -0.78 -13.33
N ARG A 124 -14.36 0.24 -13.96
CA ARG A 124 -14.55 0.52 -15.40
C ARG A 124 -13.29 0.24 -16.22
N ASN A 125 -12.13 0.51 -15.64
CA ASN A 125 -10.86 0.68 -16.33
C ASN A 125 -9.75 -0.15 -15.65
N ALA A 126 -10.10 -1.25 -14.97
CA ALA A 126 -9.11 -2.14 -14.36
C ALA A 126 -8.09 -2.63 -15.41
N PRO A 127 -6.79 -2.64 -15.05
CA PRO A 127 -5.77 -3.30 -15.86
C PRO A 127 -6.07 -4.79 -16.06
N ARG A 128 -5.56 -5.37 -17.15
CA ARG A 128 -5.93 -6.71 -17.62
C ARG A 128 -5.62 -7.81 -16.62
N ILE A 129 -4.56 -7.65 -15.83
CA ILE A 129 -4.14 -8.66 -14.85
C ILE A 129 -4.66 -8.39 -13.44
N TYR A 130 -5.57 -7.42 -13.26
CA TYR A 130 -6.13 -7.12 -11.95
C TYR A 130 -7.30 -8.06 -11.60
N PRO A 131 -7.34 -8.66 -10.38
CA PRO A 131 -6.26 -8.73 -9.39
C PRO A 131 -5.22 -9.80 -9.79
N TRP A 132 -3.93 -9.49 -9.60
CA TRP A 132 -2.83 -10.43 -9.91
C TRP A 132 -2.48 -11.35 -8.72
N TRP A 133 -3.23 -11.25 -7.63
CA TRP A 133 -3.05 -12.05 -6.43
C TRP A 133 -4.26 -12.96 -6.22
N GLU A 134 -4.03 -14.06 -5.52
CA GLU A 134 -5.12 -14.91 -5.05
C GLU A 134 -5.80 -14.27 -3.84
N GLU A 135 -7.13 -14.16 -3.90
CA GLU A 135 -7.92 -13.68 -2.77
C GLU A 135 -8.09 -14.79 -1.74
N VAL A 136 -7.78 -14.48 -0.48
CA VAL A 136 -7.98 -15.41 0.64
C VAL A 136 -9.48 -15.52 0.92
N SER A 137 -10.03 -16.72 0.77
CA SER A 137 -11.41 -17.00 1.19
C SER A 137 -11.52 -16.95 2.71
N ILE A 138 -12.33 -16.00 3.22
CA ILE A 138 -12.73 -15.93 4.63
C ILE A 138 -13.98 -16.76 4.94
N LYS A 139 -14.57 -17.42 3.94
CA LYS A 139 -15.70 -18.33 4.15
C LYS A 139 -15.17 -19.59 4.84
N SER A 140 -15.71 -19.89 6.02
CA SER A 140 -15.47 -21.19 6.65
C SER A 140 -15.88 -22.30 5.68
N PRO A 141 -15.04 -23.33 5.47
CA PRO A 141 -15.51 -24.51 4.76
C PRO A 141 -16.74 -25.07 5.49
N PRO A 142 -17.75 -25.59 4.76
CA PRO A 142 -18.89 -26.22 5.41
C PRO A 142 -18.38 -27.32 6.36
N GLN A 143 -18.87 -27.31 7.60
CA GLN A 143 -18.57 -28.37 8.58
C GLN A 143 -19.05 -29.69 7.99
N GLY A 144 -18.12 -30.50 7.46
CA GLY A 144 -18.46 -31.76 6.82
C GLY A 144 -17.40 -32.34 5.88
N VAL A 145 -16.43 -31.55 5.39
CA VAL A 145 -15.33 -32.11 4.59
C VAL A 145 -14.12 -32.34 5.49
N SER A 146 -14.00 -33.55 6.03
CA SER A 146 -12.72 -34.03 6.57
C SER A 146 -11.72 -34.10 5.42
N SER A 147 -10.81 -33.13 5.32
CA SER A 147 -9.68 -33.22 4.42
C SER A 147 -8.73 -34.31 4.94
N ASN A 148 -8.92 -35.54 4.45
CA ASN A 148 -7.87 -36.55 4.45
C ASN A 148 -6.80 -36.10 3.45
N LEU A 149 -5.99 -35.10 3.84
CA LEU A 149 -4.73 -34.83 3.17
C LEU A 149 -3.69 -35.74 3.83
N SER A 150 -3.68 -36.99 3.35
CA SER A 150 -2.55 -37.90 3.53
C SER A 150 -1.30 -37.24 2.97
N LYS A 151 -0.29 -37.11 3.84
CA LYS A 151 1.10 -36.82 3.48
C LYS A 151 1.55 -37.72 2.31
N LEU A 152 2.10 -37.11 1.27
CA LEU A 152 3.22 -37.64 0.47
C LEU A 152 4.16 -36.47 0.17
#